data_AF-A0A660N126-F1
#
_entry.id   AF-A0A660N126-F1
#
_cell.length_a   1.000
_cell.length_b   1.000
_cell.length_c   1.000
_cell.angle_alpha   90.00
_cell.angle_beta   90.00
_cell.angle_gamma   90.00
#
_symmetry.space_group_name_H-M   'P 1'
#
loop_
_entity.id
_entity.type
_entity.pdbx_description
1 polymer ?
#
loop_
_entity_poly.entity_id
_entity_poly.type
_entity_poly.pdbx_seq_one_letter_code
_entity_poly.pdbx_strand_id
1 'polypeptide(L)' 'FNWRKGGGSARMIEISKREHFYQQEYCGCAYSLRDTNAWRREKGREPIKIGVKYYGDDDDE' A
#
# COMPACT_ATOMS: atom_id res chain seq x y z
N PHE A 1 25.06 -0.05 12.38
CA PHE A 1 24.13 -1.17 12.58
C PHE A 1 22.94 -1.06 11.62
N ASN A 2 22.57 -2.15 10.92
CA ASN A 2 21.41 -2.17 10.01
C ASN A 2 20.16 -2.62 10.77
N TRP A 3 19.42 -1.65 11.32
CA TRP A 3 18.22 -1.91 12.14
C TRP A 3 17.11 -2.65 11.37
N ARG A 4 17.02 -2.45 10.04
CA ARG A 4 16.06 -3.17 9.19
C ARG A 4 16.32 -4.66 9.19
N LYS A 5 17.60 -5.07 9.03
CA LYS A 5 18.03 -6.49 9.10
C LYS A 5 18.04 -7.04 10.53
N GLY A 6 18.12 -6.18 11.54
CA GLY A 6 18.04 -6.55 12.96
C GLY A 6 16.63 -6.76 13.50
N GLY A 7 15.66 -7.13 12.65
CA GLY A 7 14.26 -7.39 13.05
C GLY A 7 13.34 -6.16 13.04
N GLY A 8 13.86 -4.96 12.77
CA GLY A 8 13.05 -3.74 12.72
C GLY A 8 11.98 -3.74 11.62
N SER A 9 12.23 -4.39 10.48
CA SER A 9 11.21 -4.54 9.44
C SER A 9 10.07 -5.45 9.88
N ALA A 10 10.37 -6.56 10.57
CA ALA A 10 9.37 -7.48 11.09
C ALA A 10 8.49 -6.78 12.14
N ARG A 11 9.10 -6.01 13.06
CA ARG A 11 8.37 -5.25 14.07
C ARG A 11 7.45 -4.18 13.46
N MET A 12 7.87 -3.53 12.39
CA MET A 12 7.03 -2.56 11.67
C MET A 12 5.76 -3.21 11.12
N ILE A 13 5.89 -4.40 10.50
CA ILE A 13 4.73 -5.16 9.99
C ILE A 13 3.81 -5.62 11.12
N GLU A 14 4.38 -6.14 12.22
CA GLU A 14 3.61 -6.56 13.40
C GLU A 14 2.75 -5.40 13.94
N ILE A 15 3.35 -4.23 14.13
CA ILE A 15 2.64 -3.03 14.58
C ILE A 15 1.59 -2.62 13.53
N SER A 16 1.95 -2.61 12.25
CA SER A 16 1.03 -2.15 11.21
C SER A 16 -0.23 -3.01 11.12
N LYS A 17 -0.11 -4.34 11.26
CA LYS A 17 -1.25 -5.27 11.35
C LYS A 17 -2.05 -5.05 12.62
N ARG A 18 -1.40 -4.95 13.78
CA ARG A 18 -2.09 -4.78 15.07
C ARG A 18 -2.88 -3.48 15.14
N GLU A 19 -2.34 -2.40 14.59
CA GLU A 19 -2.97 -1.07 14.63
C GLU A 19 -3.85 -0.78 13.40
N HIS A 20 -4.04 -1.77 12.51
CA HIS A 20 -4.80 -1.63 11.27
C HIS A 20 -4.40 -0.40 10.43
N PHE A 21 -3.10 -0.21 10.25
CA PHE A 21 -2.63 0.94 9.47
C PHE A 21 -2.96 0.80 7.99
N TYR A 22 -3.24 1.94 7.36
CA TYR A 22 -3.41 2.02 5.91
C TYR A 22 -2.16 1.51 5.18
N GLN A 23 -2.36 0.59 4.25
CA GLN A 23 -1.30 0.09 3.38
C GLN A 23 -1.22 1.00 2.15
N GLN A 24 -0.09 1.68 1.97
CA GLN A 24 0.06 2.67 0.89
C GLN A 24 -0.08 2.05 -0.51
N GLU A 25 -1.21 2.34 -1.18
CA GLU A 25 -1.50 1.87 -2.55
C GLU A 25 -0.88 2.76 -3.64
N TYR A 26 -0.54 4.00 -3.30
CA TYR A 26 0.09 4.96 -4.20
C TYR A 26 0.98 5.96 -3.44
N CYS A 27 2.18 6.19 -3.94
CA CYS A 27 3.17 7.13 -3.39
C CYS A 27 3.59 8.12 -4.49
N GLY A 28 2.78 9.14 -4.73
CA GLY A 28 3.01 10.14 -5.78
C GLY A 28 1.98 11.29 -5.70
N CYS A 29 2.06 12.24 -6.63
CA CYS A 29 1.13 13.37 -6.66
C CYS A 29 -0.21 13.02 -7.34
N ALA A 30 -1.25 13.81 -7.06
CA ALA A 30 -2.58 13.60 -7.64
C ALA A 30 -2.60 13.64 -9.19
N TYR A 31 -1.75 14.46 -9.81
CA TYR A 31 -1.66 14.53 -11.28
C TYR A 31 -1.09 13.24 -11.87
N SER A 32 -0.02 12.71 -11.28
CA SER A 32 0.56 11.44 -11.72
C SER A 32 -0.39 10.27 -11.48
N LEU A 33 -1.19 10.28 -10.41
CA LEU A 33 -2.23 9.28 -10.19
C LEU A 33 -3.30 9.33 -11.29
N ARG A 34 -3.77 10.53 -11.65
CA ARG A 34 -4.76 10.73 -12.71
C ARG A 34 -4.28 10.16 -14.03
N ASP A 35 -3.07 10.53 -14.46
CA ASP A 35 -2.52 10.13 -15.75
C ASP A 35 -2.22 8.63 -15.77
N THR A 36 -1.71 8.08 -14.66
CA THR A 36 -1.55 6.62 -14.47
C THR A 36 -2.88 5.90 -14.62
N ASN A 37 -3.95 6.40 -13.98
CA ASN A 37 -5.26 5.79 -14.06
C ASN A 37 -5.91 5.92 -15.44
N ALA A 38 -5.67 7.01 -16.17
CA ALA A 38 -6.10 7.15 -17.56
C ALA A 38 -5.43 6.09 -18.44
N TRP A 39 -4.10 5.93 -18.32
CA TRP A 39 -3.35 4.91 -19.04
C TRP A 39 -3.81 3.48 -18.69
N ARG A 40 -4.06 3.20 -17.40
CA ARG A 40 -4.56 1.89 -16.96
C ARG A 40 -5.89 1.56 -17.63
N ARG A 41 -6.85 2.50 -17.64
CA ARG A 41 -8.15 2.32 -18.30
C ARG A 41 -8.01 2.07 -19.79
N GLU A 42 -7.15 2.81 -20.49
CA GLU A 42 -6.88 2.59 -21.92
C GLU A 42 -6.35 1.18 -22.20
N LYS A 43 -5.53 0.64 -21.29
CA LYS A 43 -5.01 -0.73 -21.36
C LYS A 43 -5.94 -1.80 -20.77
N GLY A 44 -7.19 -1.45 -20.46
CA GLY A 44 -8.15 -2.38 -19.85
C GLY A 44 -7.77 -2.84 -18.44
N ARG A 45 -6.90 -2.11 -17.74
CA ARG A 45 -6.51 -2.37 -16.35
C ARG A 45 -7.32 -1.50 -15.41
N GLU A 46 -7.64 -2.03 -14.24
CA GLU A 46 -8.36 -1.27 -13.22
C GLU A 46 -7.55 -0.07 -12.72
N PRO A 47 -8.22 1.07 -12.42
CA PRO A 47 -7.57 2.22 -11.82
C PRO A 47 -7.09 1.90 -10.40
N ILE A 48 -5.98 2.52 -10.01
CA ILE A 48 -5.52 2.54 -8.63
C ILE A 48 -6.53 3.32 -7.80
N LYS A 49 -7.03 2.69 -6.75
CA LYS A 49 -7.86 3.29 -5.69
C LYS A 49 -6.97 3.48 -4.46
N ILE A 50 -7.28 4.50 -3.66
CA ILE A 50 -6.55 4.83 -2.41
C ILE A 50 -7.54 4.65 -1.27
N GLY A 51 -7.07 4.10 -0.16
CA GLY A 51 -7.90 3.87 1.04
C GLY A 51 -8.72 2.58 0.96
N VAL A 52 -8.25 1.60 0.18
CA VAL A 52 -8.88 0.27 0.09
C VAL A 52 -8.15 -0.72 0.98
N LYS A 53 -6.82 -0.69 1.02
CA LYS A 53 -6.02 -1.69 1.73
C LYS A 53 -5.55 -1.22 3.10
N TYR A 54 -5.74 -2.07 4.10
CA TYR A 54 -5.26 -1.87 5.46
C TYR A 54 -4.59 -3.17 5.94
N TYR A 55 -3.51 -3.03 6.72
CA TYR A 55 -2.85 -4.21 7.29
C TYR A 55 -3.76 -4.89 8.31
N GLY A 56 -3.85 -6.22 8.27
CA GLY A 56 -4.70 -6.99 9.19
C GLY A 56 -6.11 -7.28 8.67
N ASP A 57 -6.58 -6.55 7.65
CA ASP A 57 -7.91 -6.75 7.05
C ASP A 57 -7.93 -7.90 6.01
N ASP A 58 -6.77 -8.23 5.44
CA ASP A 58 -6.59 -9.29 4.42
C ASP A 58 -6.22 -10.66 5.04
N ASP A 59 -6.21 -10.81 6.37
CA ASP A 59 -5.77 -12.04 7.07
C ASP A 59 -6.93 -13.04 7.38
N ASP A 60 -8.16 -12.79 6.89
CA ASP A 60 -9.36 -13.65 7.08
C ASP A 60 -9.72 -14.53 5.86
N GLU A 61 -8.77 -14.83 4.96
CA GLU A 61 -8.89 -15.90 3.92
C GLU A 61 -7.93 -17.08 4.15
#